data_AF-A0A7C6AZV4-F1
#
_entry.id   AF-A0A7C6AZV4-F1
#
_cell.length_a   1.000
_cell.length_b   1.000
_cell.length_c   1.000
_cell.angle_alpha   90.00
_cell.angle_beta   90.00
_cell.angle_gamma   90.00
#
_symmetry.space_group_name_H-M   'P 1'
#
loop_
_entity.id
_entity.type
_entity.pdbx_description
1 polymer ?
#
loop_
_entity_poly.entity_id
_entity_poly.type
_entity_poly.pdbx_seq_one_letter_code
_entity_poly.pdbx_strand_id
1 'polypeptide(L)'
;ETAEFFSFGTNDLTQMTFGFSRDDIGSFLPDYLDKKILKDDPFQTIDQEGVGQLIQMAVEKGRATRPDLKIGICGEQGGDPESVEFCYRVGLNYVSCSPYRVPIARLAAAQASIKASRKK
;
A
#
# COMPACT_ATOMS: atom_id res chain seq x y z
N GLU A 1 -2.02 2.55 -23.88
CA GLU A 1 -3.21 3.30 -23.41
C GLU A 1 -4.44 2.39 -23.24
N THR A 2 -4.26 1.16 -22.76
CA THR A 2 -5.33 0.14 -22.76
C THR A 2 -6.04 0.03 -21.41
N ALA A 3 -5.34 0.22 -20.30
CA ALA A 3 -5.91 0.02 -18.96
C ALA A 3 -6.79 1.21 -18.56
N GLU A 4 -8.01 0.90 -18.09
CA GLU A 4 -8.97 1.90 -17.59
C GLU A 4 -8.85 2.13 -16.09
N PHE A 5 -8.20 1.21 -15.38
CA PHE A 5 -7.90 1.31 -13.97
C PHE A 5 -6.65 0.52 -13.62
N PHE A 6 -6.02 0.85 -12.49
CA PHE A 6 -5.00 0.04 -11.84
C PHE A 6 -5.52 -0.49 -10.49
N SER A 7 -5.17 -1.72 -10.18
CA SER A 7 -5.28 -2.29 -8.83
C SER A 7 -3.92 -2.83 -8.46
N PHE A 8 -3.26 -2.20 -7.48
CA PHE A 8 -2.00 -2.70 -6.97
C PHE A 8 -2.25 -3.98 -6.18
N GLY A 9 -1.72 -5.11 -6.68
CA GLY A 9 -1.56 -6.33 -5.90
C GLY A 9 -0.31 -6.21 -5.06
N THR A 10 -0.41 -5.59 -3.88
CA THR A 10 0.77 -5.25 -3.08
C THR A 10 1.51 -6.44 -2.51
N ASN A 11 0.87 -7.60 -2.40
CA ASN A 11 1.56 -8.84 -2.01
C ASN A 11 2.64 -9.22 -3.02
N ASP A 12 2.25 -9.40 -4.28
CA ASP A 12 3.18 -9.77 -5.35
C ASP A 12 4.19 -8.66 -5.61
N LEU A 13 3.76 -7.39 -5.57
CA LEU A 13 4.65 -6.27 -5.73
C LEU A 13 5.73 -6.24 -4.64
N THR A 14 5.35 -6.50 -3.38
CA THR A 14 6.28 -6.57 -2.25
C THR A 14 7.25 -7.74 -2.42
N GLN A 15 6.74 -8.93 -2.76
CA GLN A 15 7.55 -10.12 -3.01
C GLN A 15 8.62 -9.87 -4.08
N MET A 16 8.24 -9.24 -5.20
CA MET A 16 9.18 -8.94 -6.28
C MET A 16 10.14 -7.79 -5.94
N THR A 17 9.72 -6.82 -5.13
CA THR A 17 10.56 -5.67 -4.74
C THR A 17 11.62 -6.08 -3.72
N PHE A 18 11.25 -6.87 -2.71
CA PHE A 18 12.16 -7.36 -1.69
C PHE A 18 12.93 -8.61 -2.11
N GLY A 19 12.43 -9.36 -3.10
CA GLY A 19 12.92 -10.71 -3.40
C GLY A 19 12.54 -11.72 -2.32
N PHE A 20 11.45 -11.47 -1.58
CA PHE A 20 10.98 -12.33 -0.49
C PHE A 20 9.84 -13.22 -0.97
N SER A 21 10.06 -14.53 -0.98
CA SER A 21 8.97 -15.49 -1.10
C SER A 21 8.07 -15.41 0.14
N ARG A 22 6.78 -15.15 -0.07
CA ARG A 22 5.79 -15.06 1.00
C ARG A 22 5.64 -16.37 1.77
N ASP A 23 5.88 -17.50 1.12
CA ASP A 23 5.75 -18.82 1.75
C ASP A 23 6.98 -19.18 2.60
N ASP A 24 8.15 -18.60 2.29
CA ASP A 24 9.43 -18.95 2.94
C ASP A 24 9.90 -17.90 3.97
N ILE A 25 9.35 -16.67 3.91
CA ILE A 25 9.77 -15.53 4.73
C ILE A 25 9.68 -15.77 6.24
N GLY A 26 8.76 -16.64 6.68
CA GLY A 26 8.58 -16.98 8.09
C GLY A 26 9.84 -17.55 8.76
N SER A 27 10.79 -18.07 7.98
CA SER A 27 12.05 -18.63 8.50
C SER A 27 13.06 -17.58 8.98
N PHE A 28 12.99 -16.33 8.50
CA PHE A 28 13.99 -15.29 8.81
C PHE A 28 13.39 -13.92 9.20
N LEU A 29 12.12 -13.66 8.90
CA LEU A 29 11.49 -12.37 9.23
C LEU A 29 11.49 -12.04 10.73
N PRO A 30 11.24 -12.99 11.66
CA PRO A 30 11.33 -12.70 13.09
C PRO A 30 12.70 -12.14 13.48
N ASP A 31 13.79 -12.70 12.94
CA ASP A 31 15.15 -12.23 13.20
C ASP A 31 15.38 -10.81 12.64
N TYR A 32 14.83 -10.51 11.47
CA TYR A 32 14.95 -9.19 10.85
C TYR A 32 14.23 -8.11 11.66
N LEU A 33 13.07 -8.44 12.24
CA LEU A 33 12.29 -7.54 13.10
C LEU A 33 12.94 -7.35 14.48
N ASP A 34 13.50 -8.41 15.06
CA ASP A 34 14.20 -8.36 16.34
C ASP A 34 15.47 -7.52 16.25
N LYS A 35 16.28 -7.77 15.20
CA LYS A 35 17.50 -7.02 14.89
C LYS A 35 17.25 -5.62 14.33
N LYS A 36 15.99 -5.20 14.17
CA LYS A 36 15.59 -3.91 13.60
C LYS A 36 16.16 -3.64 12.21
N ILE A 37 16.42 -4.70 11.44
CA ILE A 37 16.75 -4.61 10.02
C ILE A 37 15.52 -4.15 9.25
N LEU A 38 14.35 -4.69 9.62
CA LEU A 38 13.05 -4.19 9.19
C LEU A 38 12.30 -3.62 10.39
N LYS A 39 11.58 -2.51 10.15
CA LYS A 39 10.73 -1.89 11.15
C LYS A 39 9.45 -2.69 11.37
N ASP A 40 8.83 -3.09 10.26
CA ASP A 40 7.53 -3.76 10.20
C ASP A 40 7.57 -4.91 9.19
N ASP A 41 6.60 -5.83 9.26
CA ASP A 41 6.40 -6.87 8.24
C ASP A 41 5.92 -6.21 6.93
N PRO A 42 6.70 -6.26 5.83
CA PRO A 42 6.35 -5.59 4.58
C PRO A 42 5.11 -6.19 3.90
N PHE A 43 4.69 -7.40 4.28
CA PHE A 43 3.44 -8.01 3.79
C PHE A 43 2.20 -7.57 4.59
N GLN A 44 2.36 -6.91 5.74
CA GLN A 44 1.26 -6.32 6.51
C GLN A 44 1.18 -4.80 6.31
N THR A 45 2.31 -4.11 6.29
CA THR A 45 2.41 -2.66 6.15
C THR A 45 3.30 -2.32 4.96
N ILE A 46 2.83 -1.44 4.07
CA ILE A 46 3.59 -1.01 2.89
C ILE A 46 4.92 -0.40 3.34
N ASP A 47 6.01 -0.97 2.83
CA ASP A 47 7.30 -0.31 2.82
C ASP A 47 7.22 0.94 1.92
N GLN A 48 7.16 2.11 2.55
CA GLN A 48 6.99 3.38 1.83
C GLN A 48 8.27 3.83 1.12
N GLU A 49 9.45 3.33 1.52
CA GLU A 49 10.74 3.75 0.97
C GLU A 49 11.14 2.94 -0.26
N GLY A 50 10.71 1.69 -0.40
CA GLY A 50 10.90 0.86 -1.59
C GLY A 50 9.61 0.68 -2.38
N VAL A 51 8.71 -0.20 -1.90
CA VAL A 51 7.45 -0.54 -2.59
C VAL A 51 6.59 0.71 -2.85
N GLY A 52 6.55 1.63 -1.88
CA GLY A 52 5.82 2.89 -1.98
C GLY A 52 6.31 3.78 -3.12
N GLN A 53 7.62 3.79 -3.42
CA GLN A 53 8.15 4.56 -4.55
C GLN A 53 7.66 4.00 -5.89
N LEU A 54 7.55 2.67 -6.01
CA LEU A 54 7.00 2.04 -7.22
C LEU A 54 5.52 2.37 -7.39
N ILE A 55 4.75 2.35 -6.31
CA ILE A 55 3.33 2.75 -6.30
C ILE A 55 3.19 4.21 -6.74
N GLN A 56 3.96 5.13 -6.14
CA GLN A 56 3.92 6.55 -6.47
C GLN A 56 4.30 6.78 -7.95
N MET A 57 5.37 6.15 -8.42
CA MET A 57 5.80 6.24 -9.81
C MET A 57 4.71 5.75 -10.78
N ALA A 58 4.05 4.63 -10.46
CA ALA A 58 2.98 4.08 -11.29
C ALA A 58 1.73 4.98 -11.30
N VAL A 59 1.39 5.63 -10.19
CA VAL A 59 0.31 6.61 -10.11
C VAL A 59 0.61 7.84 -10.97
N GLU A 60 1.80 8.42 -10.83
CA GLU A 60 2.23 9.59 -11.58
C GLU A 60 2.28 9.32 -13.08
N LYS A 61 2.97 8.25 -13.49
CA LYS A 61 3.10 7.88 -14.92
C LYS A 61 1.77 7.44 -15.52
N GLY A 62 0.95 6.70 -14.77
CA GLY A 62 -0.38 6.30 -15.20
C GLY A 62 -1.26 7.52 -15.48
N ARG A 63 -1.35 8.45 -14.53
CA ARG A 63 -2.16 9.66 -14.66
C ARG A 63 -1.61 10.69 -15.64
N ALA A 64 -0.30 10.68 -15.91
CA ALA A 64 0.28 11.48 -16.99
C ALA A 64 -0.29 11.06 -18.37
N THR A 65 -0.66 9.78 -18.54
CA THR A 65 -1.25 9.28 -19.79
C THR A 65 -2.79 9.29 -19.78
N ARG A 66 -3.42 9.04 -18.63
CA ARG A 66 -4.87 9.07 -18.45
C ARG A 66 -5.22 9.81 -17.14
N PRO A 67 -5.54 11.11 -17.19
CA PRO A 67 -5.72 11.93 -15.99
C PRO A 67 -6.80 11.44 -15.01
N ASP A 68 -7.85 10.79 -15.52
CA ASP A 68 -8.97 10.26 -14.75
C ASP A 68 -8.82 8.76 -14.37
N LEU A 69 -7.63 8.18 -14.60
CA LEU A 69 -7.32 6.79 -14.30
C LEU A 69 -7.67 6.46 -12.85
N LYS A 70 -8.56 5.48 -12.67
CA LYS A 70 -8.93 4.97 -11.36
C LYS A 70 -7.84 4.05 -10.85
N ILE A 71 -7.35 4.31 -9.65
CA ILE A 71 -6.25 3.54 -9.07
C ILE A 71 -6.66 3.13 -7.66
N GLY A 72 -6.54 1.84 -7.35
CA GLY A 72 -6.71 1.34 -6.00
C GLY A 72 -5.67 0.29 -5.66
N ILE A 73 -5.85 -0.29 -4.49
CA ILE A 73 -5.00 -1.33 -3.91
C ILE A 73 -5.87 -2.47 -3.42
N CYS A 74 -5.39 -3.70 -3.58
CA CYS A 74 -5.97 -4.90 -3.00
C CYS A 74 -4.91 -5.66 -2.21
N GLY A 75 -5.35 -6.30 -1.13
CA GLY A 75 -4.49 -7.13 -0.28
C GLY A 75 -4.57 -6.74 1.18
N GLU A 76 -3.68 -7.33 1.95
CA GLU A 76 -3.60 -7.26 3.40
C GLU A 76 -3.30 -5.83 3.85
N GLN A 77 -2.41 -5.14 3.12
CA GLN A 77 -2.06 -3.74 3.34
C GLN A 77 -3.22 -2.78 3.11
N GLY A 78 -4.23 -3.17 2.31
CA GLY A 78 -5.44 -2.36 2.11
C GLY A 78 -6.29 -2.18 3.38
N GLY A 79 -6.03 -2.99 4.42
CA GLY A 79 -6.68 -2.90 5.73
C GLY A 79 -5.77 -2.41 6.86
N ASP A 80 -4.52 -2.06 6.55
CA ASP A 80 -3.56 -1.53 7.52
C ASP A 80 -3.64 0.00 7.60
N PRO A 81 -3.85 0.62 8.77
CA PRO A 81 -4.04 2.07 8.88
C PRO A 81 -2.90 2.92 8.31
N GLU A 82 -1.63 2.54 8.51
CA GLU A 82 -0.49 3.30 7.99
C GLU A 82 -0.43 3.22 6.46
N SER A 83 -0.65 2.03 5.91
CA SER A 83 -0.73 1.79 4.48
C SER A 83 -1.90 2.53 3.83
N VAL A 84 -3.07 2.57 4.48
CA VAL A 84 -4.24 3.33 4.01
C VAL A 84 -3.96 4.83 3.99
N GLU A 85 -3.28 5.36 5.02
CA GLU A 85 -2.87 6.78 5.05
C GLU A 85 -1.85 7.09 3.94
N PHE A 86 -0.90 6.19 3.68
CA PHE A 86 0.01 6.29 2.53
C PHE A 86 -0.76 6.31 1.20
N CYS A 87 -1.67 5.35 0.98
CA CYS A 87 -2.48 5.27 -0.23
C CYS A 87 -3.29 6.55 -0.47
N TYR A 88 -3.88 7.11 0.59
CA TYR A 88 -4.57 8.40 0.51
C TYR A 88 -3.63 9.52 0.07
N ARG A 89 -2.43 9.61 0.66
CA ARG A 89 -1.43 10.65 0.36
C ARG A 89 -0.90 10.58 -1.06
N VAL A 90 -0.69 9.38 -1.59
CA VAL A 90 -0.29 9.16 -2.99
C VAL A 90 -1.45 9.39 -3.97
N GLY A 91 -2.68 9.50 -3.46
CA GLY A 91 -3.86 9.86 -4.24
C GLY A 91 -4.55 8.68 -4.89
N LEU A 92 -4.51 7.49 -4.28
CA LEU A 92 -5.35 6.37 -4.69
C LEU A 92 -6.83 6.72 -4.49
N ASN A 93 -7.68 6.13 -5.33
CA ASN A 93 -9.12 6.33 -5.31
C ASN A 93 -9.83 5.42 -4.30
N TYR A 94 -9.32 4.21 -4.06
CA TYR A 94 -9.92 3.26 -3.13
C TYR A 94 -8.87 2.31 -2.52
N VAL A 95 -9.25 1.71 -1.39
CA VAL A 95 -8.56 0.57 -0.79
C VAL A 95 -9.55 -0.60 -0.71
N SER A 96 -9.06 -1.82 -0.96
CA SER A 96 -9.83 -3.06 -0.86
C SER A 96 -9.16 -4.00 0.13
N CYS A 97 -9.94 -4.47 1.11
CA CYS A 97 -9.47 -5.32 2.19
C CYS A 97 -10.51 -6.38 2.56
N SER A 98 -10.12 -7.35 3.40
CA SER A 98 -11.02 -8.40 3.87
C SER A 98 -12.23 -7.81 4.62
N PRO A 99 -13.41 -8.47 4.63
CA PRO A 99 -14.64 -7.93 5.19
C PRO A 99 -14.51 -7.38 6.62
N TYR A 100 -13.76 -8.08 7.47
CA TYR A 100 -13.56 -7.69 8.86
C TYR A 100 -12.63 -6.48 9.03
N ARG A 101 -11.77 -6.19 8.05
CA ARG A 101 -10.89 -5.00 8.05
C ARG A 101 -11.57 -3.76 7.45
N VAL A 102 -12.74 -3.89 6.82
CA VAL A 102 -13.47 -2.76 6.23
C VAL A 102 -13.72 -1.62 7.23
N PRO A 103 -14.18 -1.85 8.49
CA PRO A 103 -14.34 -0.78 9.45
C PRO A 103 -13.04 -0.04 9.78
N ILE A 104 -11.92 -0.77 9.87
CA ILE A 104 -10.58 -0.22 10.14
C ILE A 104 -10.14 0.65 8.96
N ALA A 105 -10.24 0.14 7.74
CA ALA A 105 -9.88 0.89 6.54
C ALA A 105 -10.71 2.17 6.39
N ARG A 106 -12.02 2.12 6.69
CA ARG A 106 -12.88 3.31 6.68
C ARG A 106 -12.45 4.35 7.71
N LEU A 107 -12.14 3.93 8.93
CA LEU A 107 -11.68 4.82 9.99
C LEU A 107 -10.33 5.45 9.63
N ALA A 108 -9.37 4.64 9.16
CA ALA A 108 -8.05 5.11 8.75
C ALA A 108 -8.13 6.11 7.59
N ALA A 109 -8.94 5.83 6.56
CA ALA A 109 -9.15 6.74 5.43
C ALA A 109 -9.78 8.08 5.88
N ALA A 110 -10.74 8.04 6.82
CA ALA A 110 -11.33 9.25 7.39
C ALA A 110 -10.29 10.06 8.18
N GLN A 111 -9.48 9.39 9.01
CA GLN A 111 -8.40 10.03 9.77
C GLN A 111 -7.35 10.66 8.83
N ALA A 112 -6.93 9.96 7.78
CA ALA A 112 -6.00 10.46 6.78
C ALA A 112 -6.53 11.74 6.10
N SER A 113 -7.82 11.74 5.71
CA SER A 113 -8.49 12.89 5.13
C SER A 113 -8.55 14.10 6.09
N ILE A 114 -8.89 13.87 7.37
CA ILE A 114 -8.92 14.92 8.40
C ILE A 114 -7.52 15.49 8.68
N LYS A 115 -6.49 14.63 8.76
CA LYS A 115 -5.10 15.08 8.94
C LYS A 115 -4.64 15.94 7.78
N ALA A 116 -4.99 15.55 6.54
CA ALA A 116 -4.63 16.29 5.34
C ALA A 116 -5.35 17.65 5.26
N SER A 117 -6.62 17.72 5.67
CA SER A 117 -7.37 18.99 5.65
C SER A 117 -6.89 19.99 6.69
N ARG A 118 -6.43 19.54 7.87
CA ARG A 118 -5.86 20.41 8.92
C ARG A 118 -4.48 20.99 8.59
N LYS A 119 -3.78 20.41 7.61
CA LYS A 119 -2.45 20.88 7.17
C LYS A 119 -2.52 21.92 6.03
N LYS A 120 -3.70 22.15 5.47
CA LYS A 120 -3.99 23.26 4.54
C LYS A 120 -4.42 24.49 5.31
#